data_AF-A0AAW0WYW5-F1
#
_entry.id   AF-A0AAW0WYW5-F1
#
_cell.length_a   1.000
_cell.length_b   1.000
_cell.length_c   1.000
_cell.angle_alpha   90.00
_cell.angle_beta   90.00
_cell.angle_gamma   90.00
#
_symmetry.space_group_name_H-M   'P 1'
#
loop_
_entity.id
_entity.type
_entity.pdbx_description
1 polymer ?
#
loop_
_entity_poly.entity_id
_entity_poly.type
_entity_poly.pdbx_seq_one_letter_code
_entity_poly.pdbx_strand_id
1 'polypeptide(L)'
;MSQTWRVGGPRLLPCLCLAAMLVARTSAQQKVNIMVLRDEGNMQADQGIKAAIAYLGKNTGEGVTVDGVDTMEIKKGGDIEATINATCDLMDKAIDAGKPPHIVLDVTTTGIMAETAKMFTRALALPTFSASYGQDGDIRCCCGCRLVG
;
A
#
# COMPACT_ATOMS: atom_id res chain seq x y z
N MET A 1 2.82 -41.40 56.35
CA MET A 1 1.74 -41.77 55.41
C MET A 1 1.65 -40.69 54.35
N SER A 2 2.21 -40.95 53.17
CA SER A 2 2.33 -39.98 52.07
C SER A 2 1.19 -40.18 51.08
N GLN A 3 0.35 -39.16 50.86
CA GLN A 3 -0.71 -39.19 49.86
C GLN A 3 -0.15 -38.71 48.52
N THR A 4 -0.05 -39.64 47.57
CA THR A 4 0.29 -39.35 46.17
C THR A 4 -1.01 -39.18 45.38
N TRP A 5 -1.26 -37.96 44.92
CA TRP A 5 -2.38 -37.67 44.02
C TRP A 5 -2.10 -38.26 42.64
N ARG A 6 -2.81 -39.32 42.26
CA ARG A 6 -2.89 -39.78 40.86
C ARG A 6 -3.95 -38.97 40.12
N VAL A 7 -3.52 -37.97 39.35
CA VAL A 7 -4.35 -37.37 38.30
C VAL A 7 -3.93 -38.03 36.99
N GLY A 8 -4.67 -39.06 36.57
CA GLY A 8 -4.38 -39.84 35.36
C GLY A 8 -5.67 -40.28 34.69
N GLY A 9 -6.36 -39.34 34.05
CA GLY A 9 -7.52 -39.60 33.20
C GLY A 9 -7.15 -39.46 31.72
N PRO A 10 -7.53 -40.41 30.83
CA PRO A 10 -7.13 -40.45 29.42
C PRO A 10 -7.78 -39.37 28.53
N ARG A 11 -8.42 -38.35 29.13
CA ARG A 11 -9.15 -37.28 28.42
C ARG A 11 -8.41 -35.94 28.37
N LEU A 12 -7.27 -35.81 29.04
CA LEU A 12 -6.49 -34.56 29.07
C LEU A 12 -5.63 -34.35 27.80
N LEU A 13 -5.21 -35.43 27.14
CA LEU A 13 -4.39 -35.37 25.93
C LEU A 13 -5.07 -34.70 24.71
N PRO A 14 -6.33 -35.04 24.34
CA PRO A 14 -6.96 -34.42 23.18
C PRO A 14 -7.28 -32.94 23.38
N CYS A 15 -7.57 -32.51 24.63
CA CYS A 15 -7.79 -31.09 24.95
C CYS A 15 -6.51 -30.26 24.85
N LEU A 16 -5.35 -30.81 25.23
CA LEU A 16 -4.06 -30.11 25.09
C LEU A 16 -3.69 -29.89 23.62
N CYS A 17 -4.00 -30.84 22.73
CA CYS A 17 -3.76 -30.72 21.29
C CYS A 17 -4.67 -29.69 20.61
N LEU A 18 -5.94 -29.62 21.01
CA LEU A 18 -6.88 -28.60 20.51
C LEU A 18 -6.51 -27.18 20.96
N ALA A 19 -6.00 -27.01 22.19
CA ALA A 19 -5.50 -25.73 22.66
C ALA A 19 -4.22 -25.28 21.94
N ALA A 20 -3.32 -26.22 21.59
CA ALA A 20 -2.10 -25.90 20.84
C ALA A 20 -2.36 -25.51 19.37
N MET A 21 -3.39 -26.08 18.73
CA MET A 21 -3.78 -25.67 17.37
C MET A 21 -4.39 -24.27 17.30
N LEU A 22 -4.93 -23.73 18.40
CA LEU A 22 -5.57 -22.41 18.42
C LEU A 22 -4.58 -21.23 18.58
N VAL A 23 -3.31 -21.49 18.91
CA VAL A 23 -2.31 -20.44 19.22
C VAL A 23 -1.41 -20.10 18.02
N ALA A 24 -1.44 -20.88 16.94
CA ALA A 24 -0.71 -20.55 15.72
C ALA A 24 -1.52 -19.58 14.83
N ARG A 25 -1.79 -18.37 15.32
CA ARG A 25 -2.07 -17.24 14.41
C ARG A 25 -0.73 -16.84 13.78
N THR A 26 -0.35 -17.51 12.70
CA THR A 26 0.65 -16.98 11.79
C THR A 26 0.09 -15.66 11.25
N SER A 27 0.62 -14.53 11.72
CA SER A 27 0.39 -13.24 11.07
C SER A 27 0.99 -13.36 9.67
N ALA A 28 0.14 -13.62 8.67
CA ALA A 28 0.55 -13.59 7.28
C ALA A 28 0.92 -12.13 6.96
N GLN A 29 2.22 -11.85 6.90
CA GLN A 29 2.73 -10.52 6.61
C GLN A 29 2.45 -10.22 5.14
N GLN A 30 1.48 -9.35 4.88
CA GLN A 30 1.06 -9.02 3.52
C GLN A 30 2.13 -8.14 2.87
N LYS A 31 2.64 -8.59 1.73
CA LYS A 31 3.57 -7.81 0.91
C LYS A 31 2.78 -6.89 -0.01
N VAL A 32 3.08 -5.61 0.04
CA VAL A 32 2.39 -4.57 -0.73
C VAL A 32 3.42 -3.85 -1.60
N ASN A 33 3.07 -3.65 -2.86
CA ASN A 33 3.82 -2.83 -3.80
C ASN A 33 3.08 -1.51 -3.99
N ILE A 34 3.84 -0.42 -3.98
CA ILE A 34 3.32 0.94 -4.00
C ILE A 34 3.80 1.63 -5.27
N MET A 35 2.89 2.20 -6.03
CA MET A 35 3.24 3.12 -7.12
C MET A 35 3.08 4.56 -6.63
N VAL A 36 4.03 5.42 -6.94
CA VAL A 36 4.02 6.83 -6.53
C VAL A 36 4.01 7.71 -7.78
N LEU A 37 3.01 8.58 -7.89
CA LEU A 37 2.95 9.63 -8.91
C LEU A 37 3.28 10.96 -8.23
N ARG A 38 4.38 11.59 -8.64
CA ARG A 38 4.82 12.86 -8.04
C ARG A 38 5.29 13.85 -9.09
N ASP A 39 5.12 15.13 -8.79
CA ASP A 39 5.68 16.17 -9.65
C ASP A 39 7.18 16.33 -9.45
N GLU A 40 7.84 16.73 -10.54
CA GLU A 40 9.21 17.16 -10.54
C GLU A 40 9.43 18.31 -9.54
N GLY A 41 10.41 18.13 -8.67
CA GLY A 41 10.77 19.10 -7.64
C GLY A 41 9.90 19.07 -6.38
N ASN A 42 8.91 18.19 -6.25
CA ASN A 42 8.17 17.98 -4.99
C ASN A 42 9.00 17.12 -4.00
N MET A 43 10.06 17.72 -3.46
CA MET A 43 10.99 17.05 -2.54
C MET A 43 10.34 16.69 -1.19
N GLN A 44 9.36 17.49 -0.75
CA GLN A 44 8.65 17.29 0.51
C GLN A 44 7.84 15.99 0.47
N ALA A 45 7.14 15.74 -0.63
CA ALA A 45 6.40 14.48 -0.79
C ALA A 45 7.35 13.27 -0.86
N ASP A 46 8.45 13.38 -1.59
CA ASP A 46 9.46 12.31 -1.66
C ASP A 46 10.06 11.97 -0.28
N GLN A 47 10.43 12.99 0.50
CA GLN A 47 10.93 12.80 1.86
C GLN A 47 9.88 12.19 2.79
N GLY A 48 8.63 12.64 2.71
CA GLY A 48 7.52 12.10 3.50
C GLY A 48 7.26 10.63 3.20
N ILE A 49 7.21 10.25 1.92
CA ILE A 49 7.00 8.88 1.47
C ILE A 49 8.16 7.99 1.91
N LYS A 50 9.41 8.42 1.72
CA LYS A 50 10.60 7.69 2.18
C LYS A 50 10.59 7.46 3.69
N ALA A 51 10.22 8.48 4.47
CA ALA A 51 10.11 8.36 5.92
C ALA A 51 9.03 7.33 6.32
N ALA A 52 7.87 7.35 5.67
CA ALA A 52 6.80 6.39 5.92
C ALA A 52 7.21 4.95 5.57
N ILE A 53 7.83 4.73 4.41
CA ILE A 53 8.34 3.41 4.02
C ILE A 53 9.41 2.92 5.01
N ALA A 54 10.33 3.80 5.41
CA ALA A 54 11.35 3.47 6.39
C ALA A 54 10.76 3.13 7.77
N TYR A 55 9.67 3.79 8.16
CA TYR A 55 8.94 3.47 9.38
C TYR A 55 8.29 2.08 9.30
N LEU A 56 7.61 1.76 8.20
CA LEU A 56 6.99 0.45 7.99
C LEU A 56 8.04 -0.67 7.94
N GLY A 57 9.19 -0.42 7.31
CA GLY A 57 10.30 -1.39 7.28
C GLY A 57 10.92 -1.67 8.65
N LYS A 58 10.86 -0.72 9.59
CA LYS A 58 11.32 -0.89 10.98
C LYS A 58 10.28 -1.56 11.88
N ASN A 59 8.99 -1.46 11.53
CA ASN A 59 7.86 -1.92 12.34
C ASN A 59 7.09 -3.05 11.63
N THR A 60 7.80 -4.11 11.25
CA THR A 60 7.25 -5.27 10.53
C THR A 60 6.22 -6.09 11.31
N GLY A 61 6.08 -5.84 12.62
CA GLY A 61 5.10 -6.48 13.49
C GLY A 61 3.64 -6.11 13.20
N GLU A 62 3.39 -5.09 12.36
CA GLU A 62 2.05 -4.62 12.00
C GLU A 62 1.38 -5.41 10.86
N GLY A 63 2.02 -6.48 10.39
CA GLY A 63 1.43 -7.42 9.42
C GLY A 63 1.46 -6.95 7.96
N VAL A 64 2.09 -5.81 7.66
CA VAL A 64 2.28 -5.31 6.29
C VAL A 64 3.77 -5.02 6.05
N THR A 65 4.28 -5.43 4.89
CA THR A 65 5.63 -5.10 4.41
C THR A 65 5.53 -4.47 3.04
N VAL A 66 6.27 -3.38 2.83
CA VAL A 66 6.44 -2.80 1.49
C VAL A 66 7.51 -3.61 0.76
N ASP A 67 7.15 -4.31 -0.33
CA ASP A 67 8.07 -5.15 -1.12
C ASP A 67 8.66 -4.41 -2.33
N GLY A 68 7.95 -3.40 -2.86
CA GLY A 68 8.37 -2.60 -4.00
C GLY A 68 7.77 -1.20 -3.97
N VAL A 69 8.53 -0.22 -4.46
CA VAL A 69 8.09 1.16 -4.62
C VAL A 69 8.55 1.67 -5.98
N ASP A 70 7.60 1.81 -6.90
CA ASP A 70 7.82 2.34 -8.24
C ASP A 70 7.41 3.80 -8.28
N THR A 71 8.32 4.69 -8.64
CA THR A 71 8.07 6.15 -8.62
C THR A 71 8.10 6.70 -10.04
N MET A 72 6.99 7.31 -10.44
CA MET A 72 6.89 8.12 -11.65
C MET A 72 7.05 9.60 -11.29
N GLU A 73 8.04 10.24 -11.90
CA GLU A 73 8.22 11.69 -11.80
C GLU A 73 7.60 12.38 -13.02
N ILE A 74 6.62 13.25 -12.76
CA ILE A 74 5.89 13.99 -13.77
C ILE A 74 6.58 15.35 -13.97
N LYS A 75 7.08 15.58 -15.18
CA LYS A 75 7.76 16.83 -15.53
C LYS A 75 6.80 18.01 -15.58
N LYS A 76 7.24 19.17 -15.08
CA LYS A 76 6.44 20.39 -15.14
C LYS A 76 6.28 20.87 -16.58
N GLY A 77 5.04 21.10 -17.02
CA GLY A 77 4.73 21.49 -18.41
C GLY A 77 5.04 20.39 -19.43
N GLY A 78 5.17 19.14 -18.98
CA GLY A 78 5.41 17.99 -19.85
C GLY A 78 4.24 17.71 -20.79
N ASP A 79 4.48 16.85 -21.77
CA ASP A 79 3.44 16.30 -22.62
C ASP A 79 2.60 15.27 -21.84
N ILE A 80 1.27 15.40 -21.92
CA ILE A 80 0.31 14.53 -21.24
C ILE A 80 0.42 13.10 -21.77
N GLU A 81 0.49 12.93 -23.09
CA GLU A 81 0.58 11.62 -23.75
C GLU A 81 1.90 10.93 -23.38
N ALA A 82 3.00 11.69 -23.40
CA ALA A 82 4.30 11.16 -22.98
C ALA A 82 4.29 10.70 -21.52
N THR A 83 3.60 11.44 -20.65
CA THR A 83 3.48 11.10 -19.22
C THR A 83 2.63 9.85 -19.02
N ILE A 84 1.50 9.74 -19.72
CA ILE A 84 0.65 8.53 -19.67
C ILE A 84 1.43 7.32 -20.18
N ASN A 85 2.09 7.42 -21.34
CA ASN A 85 2.85 6.33 -21.93
C ASN A 85 3.99 5.88 -21.00
N ALA A 86 4.74 6.83 -20.42
CA ALA A 86 5.79 6.49 -19.45
C ALA A 86 5.23 5.84 -18.17
N THR A 87 4.03 6.24 -17.74
CA THR A 87 3.35 5.63 -16.59
C THR A 87 2.88 4.21 -16.90
N CYS A 88 2.35 3.97 -18.11
CA CYS A 88 2.02 2.64 -18.61
C CYS A 88 3.27 1.74 -18.68
N ASP A 89 4.36 2.24 -19.27
CA ASP A 89 5.61 1.48 -19.39
C ASP A 89 6.17 1.08 -18.02
N LEU A 90 6.05 1.95 -17.02
CA LEU A 90 6.46 1.65 -15.64
C LEU A 90 5.58 0.55 -15.04
N MET A 91 4.26 0.62 -15.27
CA MET A 91 3.31 -0.39 -14.79
C MET A 91 3.54 -1.75 -15.47
N ASP A 92 3.76 -1.77 -16.79
CA ASP A 92 4.02 -3.00 -17.54
C ASP A 92 5.31 -3.66 -17.06
N LYS A 93 6.37 -2.88 -16.81
CA LYS A 93 7.61 -3.39 -16.19
C LYS A 93 7.37 -3.99 -14.81
N ALA A 94 6.53 -3.36 -13.99
CA ALA A 94 6.19 -3.87 -12.67
C ALA A 94 5.38 -5.18 -12.75
N ILE A 95 4.46 -5.28 -13.72
CA ILE A 95 3.69 -6.49 -14.01
C ILE A 95 4.62 -7.62 -14.49
N ASP A 96 5.50 -7.34 -15.46
CA ASP A 96 6.45 -8.31 -16.02
C ASP A 96 7.44 -8.81 -14.96
N ALA A 97 7.81 -7.94 -14.01
CA ALA A 97 8.62 -8.31 -12.85
C ALA A 97 7.87 -9.14 -11.79
N GLY A 98 6.58 -9.42 -11.99
CA GLY A 98 5.72 -10.12 -11.03
C GLY A 98 5.39 -9.30 -9.78
N LYS A 99 5.54 -7.97 -9.86
CA LYS A 99 5.33 -7.02 -8.76
C LYS A 99 4.35 -5.91 -9.15
N PRO A 100 3.10 -6.23 -9.54
CA PRO A 100 2.13 -5.19 -9.86
C PRO A 100 1.88 -4.29 -8.64
N PRO A 101 1.62 -2.98 -8.86
CA PRO A 101 1.29 -2.07 -7.78
C PRO A 101 -0.09 -2.40 -7.21
N HIS A 102 -0.19 -2.43 -5.89
CA HIS A 102 -1.45 -2.71 -5.18
C HIS A 102 -2.17 -1.41 -4.83
N ILE A 103 -1.41 -0.35 -4.57
CA ILE A 103 -1.91 0.98 -4.26
C ILE A 103 -1.10 2.01 -5.04
N VAL A 104 -1.76 3.11 -5.39
CA VAL A 104 -1.15 4.29 -6.00
C VAL A 104 -1.20 5.44 -5.00
N LEU A 105 -0.06 6.09 -4.77
CA LEU A 105 0.04 7.34 -4.02
C LEU A 105 0.22 8.48 -5.02
N ASP A 106 -0.81 9.30 -5.16
CA ASP A 106 -0.79 10.49 -6.01
C ASP A 106 -0.47 11.72 -5.15
N VAL A 107 0.74 12.25 -5.31
CA VAL A 107 1.25 13.46 -4.61
C VAL A 107 1.59 14.56 -5.61
N THR A 108 0.88 14.58 -6.73
CA THR A 108 0.98 15.63 -7.75
C THR A 108 0.46 16.97 -7.22
N THR A 109 1.06 18.07 -7.65
CA THR A 109 0.56 19.42 -7.39
C THR A 109 -0.54 19.75 -8.39
N THR A 110 -1.43 20.67 -8.03
CA THR A 110 -2.62 20.88 -8.86
C THR A 110 -2.31 21.39 -10.25
N GLY A 111 -3.21 21.08 -11.18
CA GLY A 111 -3.05 21.35 -12.60
C GLY A 111 -3.48 20.16 -13.44
N ILE A 112 -3.26 20.29 -14.74
CA ILE A 112 -3.69 19.29 -15.74
C ILE A 112 -3.04 17.93 -15.48
N MET A 113 -1.81 17.92 -14.96
CA MET A 113 -1.09 16.68 -14.65
C MET A 113 -1.72 15.90 -13.49
N ALA A 114 -2.16 16.58 -12.43
CA ALA A 114 -2.89 15.94 -11.34
C ALA A 114 -4.22 15.34 -11.80
N GLU A 115 -4.97 16.06 -12.63
CA GLU A 115 -6.23 15.54 -13.18
C GLU A 115 -5.98 14.37 -14.13
N THR A 116 -4.89 14.42 -14.91
CA THR A 116 -4.48 13.31 -15.77
C THR A 116 -4.13 12.06 -14.95
N ALA A 117 -3.34 12.22 -13.88
CA ALA A 117 -2.98 11.13 -12.97
C ALA A 117 -4.22 10.48 -12.35
N LYS A 118 -5.18 11.30 -11.88
CA LYS A 118 -6.47 10.80 -11.35
C LYS A 118 -7.31 10.10 -12.40
N MET A 119 -7.37 10.62 -13.62
CA MET A 119 -8.10 9.97 -14.72
C MET A 119 -7.48 8.63 -15.07
N PHE A 120 -6.15 8.57 -15.14
CA PHE A 120 -5.40 7.36 -15.42
C PHE A 120 -5.67 6.27 -14.38
N THR A 121 -5.51 6.58 -13.09
CA THR A 121 -5.74 5.59 -12.03
C THR A 121 -7.20 5.17 -11.92
N ARG A 122 -8.14 6.09 -12.17
CA ARG A 122 -9.57 5.78 -12.25
C ARG A 122 -9.91 4.87 -13.43
N ALA A 123 -9.32 5.11 -14.60
CA ALA A 123 -9.55 4.29 -15.79
C ALA A 123 -9.05 2.85 -15.59
N LEU A 124 -7.96 2.68 -14.85
CA LEU A 124 -7.39 1.37 -14.50
C LEU A 124 -7.96 0.77 -13.21
N ALA A 125 -8.95 1.42 -12.58
CA ALA A 125 -9.54 1.02 -11.31
C ALA A 125 -8.51 0.74 -10.19
N LEU A 126 -7.40 1.48 -10.19
CA LEU A 126 -6.33 1.31 -9.21
C LEU A 126 -6.69 2.02 -7.90
N PRO A 127 -6.60 1.34 -6.74
CA PRO A 127 -6.78 1.96 -5.43
C PRO A 127 -5.79 3.12 -5.25
N THR A 128 -6.28 4.35 -5.27
CA THR A 128 -5.43 5.55 -5.27
C THR A 128 -5.71 6.40 -4.04
N PHE A 129 -4.65 6.71 -3.30
CA PHE A 129 -4.66 7.74 -2.27
C PHE A 129 -4.07 9.00 -2.87
N SER A 130 -4.92 9.98 -3.16
CA SER A 130 -4.50 11.29 -3.64
C SER A 130 -4.29 12.22 -2.45
N ALA A 131 -3.05 12.68 -2.30
CA ALA A 131 -2.64 13.76 -1.42
C ALA A 131 -2.18 14.97 -2.25
N SER A 132 -2.78 15.16 -3.44
CA SER A 132 -2.53 16.34 -4.26
C SER A 132 -2.90 17.60 -3.48
N TYR A 133 -2.03 18.61 -3.52
CA TYR A 133 -2.25 19.89 -2.85
C TYR A 133 -2.26 21.04 -3.85
N GLY A 134 -3.16 22.00 -3.64
CA GLY A 134 -3.39 23.19 -4.46
C GLY A 134 -3.76 24.42 -3.63
N GLN A 135 -4.13 25.51 -4.31
CA GLN A 135 -4.62 26.75 -3.69
C GLN A 135 -5.96 26.52 -2.94
N ASP A 136 -6.32 27.42 -2.02
CA ASP A 136 -7.62 27.36 -1.32
C ASP A 136 -8.78 27.24 -2.32
N GLY A 137 -9.56 26.16 -2.21
CA GLY A 137 -10.70 25.86 -3.10
C GLY A 137 -10.45 24.76 -4.15
N ASP A 138 -9.27 24.15 -4.19
CA ASP A 138 -8.91 23.06 -5.13
C ASP A 138 -9.26 21.65 -4.60
N ILE A 139 -9.85 21.57 -3.41
CA ILE A 139 -10.36 20.32 -2.82
C ILE A 139 -11.69 19.97 -3.51
N ARG A 140 -11.66 19.58 -4.79
CA ARG A 140 -12.87 19.23 -5.55
C ARG A 140 -13.23 17.75 -5.54
N CYS A 141 -12.32 16.88 -5.10
CA CYS A 141 -12.59 15.45 -4.97
C CYS A 141 -11.65 14.79 -3.95
N CYS A 142 -11.95 14.94 -2.66
CA CYS A 142 -11.92 13.73 -1.82
C CYS A 142 -13.12 12.90 -2.28
N CYS A 143 -12.99 12.14 -3.37
CA CYS A 143 -14.00 11.16 -3.72
C CYS A 143 -14.01 10.14 -2.58
N GLY A 144 -14.98 10.31 -1.69
CA GLY A 144 -15.22 9.37 -0.60
C GLY A 144 -15.28 7.96 -1.14
N CYS A 145 -14.79 7.02 -0.34
CA CYS A 145 -15.09 5.61 -0.45
C CYS A 145 -16.60 5.43 -0.67
N ARG A 146 -17.04 5.36 -1.93
CA ARG A 146 -18.31 4.72 -2.24
C ARG A 146 -18.02 3.24 -2.37
N LEU A 147 -17.97 2.58 -1.21
CA LEU A 147 -18.20 1.15 -1.12
C LEU A 147 -19.58 0.92 -1.72
N VAL A 148 -19.62 0.48 -2.97
CA VAL A 148 -20.84 -0.08 -3.56
C VAL A 148 -21.02 -1.43 -2.88
N GLY A 149 -21.99 -1.49 -1.98
CA GLY A 149 -22.54 -2.73 -1.42
C GLY A 149 -23.49 -3.40 -2.39
#